data_AF-A0A5S6QT77-F1
#
_entry.id   AF-A0A5S6QT77-F1
#
_cell.length_a   1.000
_cell.length_b   1.000
_cell.length_c   1.000
_cell.angle_alpha   90.00
_cell.angle_beta   90.00
_cell.angle_gamma   90.00
#
_symmetry.space_group_name_H-M   'P 1'
#
loop_
_entity.id
_entity.type
_entity.pdbx_description
1 polymer ?
#
loop_
_entity_poly.entity_id
_entity_poly.type
_entity_poly.pdbx_seq_one_letter_code
_entity_poly.pdbx_strand_id
1 'polypeptide(L)'
;MDDCNARLHTLVATGEVVKEVNHHCHGSDAVRLDVTAIRNEAKRRAEGTMETPAVILNEVYQGVLVSSMGQMPNESAMNKMIRRNATPRKSHRRNRSAEDHP
;
A
#
# COMPACT_ATOMS: atom_id res chain seq x y z
N MET A 1 -18.22 2.75 15.17
CA MET A 1 -17.41 1.76 15.92
C MET A 1 -16.65 1.02 14.85
N ASP A 2 -15.50 1.53 14.44
CA ASP A 2 -14.87 1.13 13.16
C ASP A 2 -13.38 0.82 13.27
N ASP A 3 -12.87 0.67 14.49
CA ASP A 3 -11.50 0.20 14.71
C ASP A 3 -11.49 -1.33 14.79
N CYS A 4 -11.12 -1.97 13.68
CA CYS A 4 -10.91 -3.42 13.67
C CYS A 4 -9.70 -3.80 14.53
N ASN A 5 -9.89 -4.73 15.47
CA ASN A 5 -8.83 -5.24 16.36
C ASN A 5 -8.47 -6.71 16.08
N ALA A 6 -8.71 -7.19 14.86
CA ALA A 6 -8.27 -8.51 14.40
C ALA A 6 -6.77 -8.50 14.11
N ARG A 7 -6.06 -9.57 14.51
CA ARG A 7 -4.61 -9.70 14.35
C ARG A 7 -4.24 -11.10 13.89
N LEU A 8 -3.33 -11.18 12.93
CA LEU A 8 -2.72 -12.42 12.47
C LEU A 8 -1.25 -12.44 12.87
N HIS A 9 -0.81 -13.53 13.50
CA HIS A 9 0.59 -13.78 13.77
C HIS A 9 1.09 -14.82 12.77
N THR A 10 2.08 -14.44 11.98
CA THR A 10 2.69 -15.30 10.97
C THR A 10 4.11 -15.68 11.35
N LEU A 11 4.54 -16.87 10.96
CA LEU A 11 5.95 -17.26 11.03
C LEU A 11 6.74 -16.41 10.03
N VAL A 12 7.82 -15.78 10.50
CA VAL A 12 8.66 -14.93 9.64
C VAL A 12 9.28 -15.73 8.49
N ALA A 13 9.66 -16.99 8.74
CA ALA A 13 10.35 -17.82 7.76
C ALA A 13 9.44 -18.32 6.63
N THR A 14 8.19 -18.67 6.92
CA THR A 14 7.28 -19.33 5.96
C THR A 14 6.07 -18.48 5.57
N GLY A 15 5.77 -17.44 6.34
CA GLY A 15 4.54 -16.66 6.20
C GLY A 15 3.29 -17.38 6.70
N GLU A 16 3.41 -18.61 7.20
CA GLU A 16 2.28 -19.39 7.69
C GLU A 16 1.64 -18.74 8.93
N VAL A 17 0.31 -18.71 8.96
CA VAL A 17 -0.45 -18.18 10.11
C VAL A 17 -0.39 -19.19 11.25
N VAL A 18 0.25 -18.82 12.35
CA VAL A 18 0.34 -19.66 13.57
C VAL A 18 -0.68 -19.29 14.62
N LYS A 19 -1.24 -18.08 14.55
CA LYS A 19 -2.27 -17.63 15.48
C LYS A 19 -3.12 -16.52 14.88
N GLU A 20 -4.42 -16.65 15.04
CA GLU A 20 -5.40 -15.58 14.84
C GLU A 20 -5.90 -15.08 16.20
N VAL A 21 -5.98 -13.75 16.36
CA VAL A 21 -6.47 -13.10 17.57
C VAL A 21 -7.58 -12.14 17.18
N ASN A 22 -8.79 -12.42 17.69
CA ASN A 22 -10.05 -11.74 17.35
C ASN A 22 -10.46 -11.89 15.87
N HIS A 23 -11.75 -11.69 15.61
CA HIS A 23 -12.32 -11.70 14.26
C HIS A 23 -12.54 -10.28 13.74
N HIS A 24 -12.56 -10.14 12.42
CA HIS A 24 -12.94 -8.88 11.79
C HIS A 24 -14.40 -8.53 12.12
N CYS A 25 -14.65 -7.28 12.51
CA CYS A 25 -15.99 -6.73 12.71
C CYS A 25 -16.61 -6.19 11.40
N HIS A 26 -15.94 -6.42 10.27
CA HIS A 26 -16.32 -5.97 8.94
C HIS A 26 -15.98 -7.03 7.91
N GLY A 27 -16.65 -7.02 6.76
CA GLY A 27 -16.32 -7.89 5.64
C GLY A 27 -14.99 -7.52 4.96
N SER A 28 -14.51 -8.43 4.12
CA SER A 28 -13.49 -8.11 3.12
C SER A 28 -14.08 -7.25 1.99
N ASP A 29 -13.29 -6.33 1.46
CA ASP A 29 -13.67 -5.49 0.32
C ASP A 29 -12.61 -5.66 -0.77
N ALA A 30 -12.91 -6.52 -1.73
CA ALA A 30 -12.00 -6.85 -2.84
C ALA A 30 -11.65 -5.60 -3.67
N VAL A 31 -12.63 -4.72 -3.90
CA VAL A 31 -12.41 -3.49 -4.67
C VAL A 31 -11.42 -2.58 -3.97
N ARG A 32 -11.55 -2.40 -2.65
CA ARG A 32 -10.59 -1.61 -1.87
C ARG A 32 -9.20 -2.24 -1.85
N LEU A 33 -9.10 -3.57 -1.84
CA LEU A 33 -7.82 -4.28 -1.94
C LEU A 33 -7.16 -4.02 -3.30
N ASP A 34 -7.91 -4.12 -4.40
CA ASP A 34 -7.40 -3.83 -5.74
C ASP A 34 -6.90 -2.38 -5.87
N VAL A 35 -7.72 -1.41 -5.46
CA VAL A 35 -7.35 0.01 -5.47
C VAL A 35 -6.07 0.24 -4.66
N THR A 36 -5.94 -0.43 -3.51
CA THR A 36 -4.74 -0.35 -2.67
C THR A 36 -3.51 -0.96 -3.35
N ALA A 37 -3.67 -2.11 -4.02
CA ALA A 37 -2.61 -2.77 -4.76
C ALA A 37 -2.10 -1.87 -5.91
N ILE A 38 -3.00 -1.31 -6.71
CA ILE A 38 -2.67 -0.39 -7.81
C ILE A 38 -1.91 0.83 -7.29
N ARG A 39 -2.40 1.41 -6.19
CA ARG A 39 -1.76 2.56 -5.55
C ARG A 39 -0.34 2.23 -5.10
N ASN A 40 -0.12 1.05 -4.52
CA ASN A 40 1.19 0.63 -4.05
C ASN A 40 2.15 0.34 -5.21
N GLU A 41 1.66 -0.25 -6.29
CA GLU A 41 2.46 -0.48 -7.49
C GLU A 41 2.89 0.83 -8.16
N ALA A 42 1.98 1.81 -8.25
CA ALA A 42 2.30 3.14 -8.75
C ALA A 42 3.37 3.85 -7.90
N LYS A 43 3.29 3.74 -6.56
CA LYS A 43 4.32 4.27 -5.66
C LYS A 43 5.67 3.58 -5.85
N ARG A 44 5.67 2.24 -5.87
CA ARG A 44 6.88 1.44 -6.01
C ARG A 44 7.61 1.76 -7.32
N ARG A 45 6.86 1.89 -8.43
CA ARG A 45 7.40 2.31 -9.72
C ARG A 45 7.94 3.74 -9.65
N ALA A 46 7.18 4.68 -9.09
CA ALA A 46 7.63 6.06 -8.92
C ALA A 46 8.93 6.18 -8.11
N GLU A 47 9.12 5.35 -7.08
CA GLU A 47 10.35 5.33 -6.26
C GLU A 47 11.56 4.75 -7.01
N GLY A 48 11.33 3.86 -7.98
CA GLY A 48 12.38 3.11 -8.67
C GLY A 48 12.73 3.61 -10.07
N THR A 49 11.96 4.55 -10.64
CA THR A 49 12.12 4.97 -12.04
C THR A 49 12.07 6.50 -12.21
N MET A 50 12.52 6.96 -13.38
CA MET A 50 12.39 8.37 -13.82
C MET A 50 11.19 8.58 -14.76
N GLU A 51 10.25 7.64 -14.76
CA GLU A 51 9.07 7.70 -15.63
C GLU A 51 8.16 8.86 -15.25
N THR A 52 7.49 9.42 -16.25
CA THR A 52 6.50 10.47 -16.00
C THR A 52 5.25 9.87 -15.35
N PRO A 53 4.46 10.66 -14.60
CA PRO A 53 3.21 10.17 -14.02
C PRO A 53 2.24 9.57 -15.04
N ALA A 54 2.19 10.11 -16.26
CA ALA A 54 1.35 9.58 -17.33
C ALA A 54 1.76 8.15 -17.73
N VAL A 55 3.07 7.89 -17.86
CA VAL A 55 3.60 6.56 -18.17
C VAL A 55 3.27 5.58 -17.04
N ILE A 56 3.55 5.97 -15.79
CA ILE A 56 3.26 5.14 -14.61
C ILE A 56 1.77 4.79 -14.55
N LEU A 57 0.88 5.76 -14.75
CA LEU A 57 -0.57 5.53 -14.71
C LEU A 57 -1.05 4.63 -15.82
N ASN A 58 -0.56 4.83 -17.05
CA ASN A 58 -0.90 3.96 -18.17
C ASN A 58 -0.54 2.51 -17.82
N GLU A 59 0.69 2.26 -17.36
CA GLU A 59 1.16 0.93 -17.02
C GLU A 59 0.36 0.29 -15.88
N VAL A 60 0.13 1.02 -14.78
CA VAL A 60 -0.60 0.44 -13.64
C VAL A 60 -2.08 0.23 -13.92
N TYR A 61 -2.66 0.90 -14.92
CA TYR A 61 -4.06 0.76 -15.28
C TYR A 61 -4.34 -0.36 -16.30
N GLN A 62 -3.33 -0.85 -17.02
CA GLN A 62 -3.51 -1.94 -18.00
C GLN A 62 -4.09 -3.23 -17.39
N GLY A 63 -3.86 -3.49 -16.10
CA GLY A 63 -4.33 -4.69 -15.40
C GLY A 63 -5.57 -4.50 -14.52
N VAL A 64 -6.23 -3.36 -14.56
CA VAL A 64 -7.24 -2.99 -13.55
C VAL A 64 -8.63 -3.51 -13.93
N LEU A 65 -9.30 -4.11 -12.96
CA LEU A 65 -10.71 -4.48 -13.09
C LEU A 65 -11.57 -3.21 -13.24
N VAL A 66 -12.47 -3.21 -14.23
CA VAL A 66 -13.37 -2.08 -14.51
C VAL A 66 -14.22 -1.73 -13.28
N SER A 67 -14.63 -2.73 -12.50
CA SER A 67 -15.35 -2.54 -11.23
C SER A 67 -14.57 -1.73 -10.20
N SER A 68 -13.24 -1.81 -10.23
CA SER A 68 -12.35 -1.13 -9.30
C SER A 68 -12.01 0.30 -9.76
N MET A 69 -12.13 0.60 -11.06
CA MET A 69 -11.90 1.94 -11.62
C MET A 69 -12.82 3.01 -11.01
N GLY A 70 -14.07 2.66 -10.69
CA GLY A 70 -15.02 3.59 -10.07
C GLY A 70 -14.64 4.03 -8.65
N GLN A 71 -13.76 3.28 -7.97
CA GLN A 71 -13.26 3.58 -6.62
C GLN A 71 -11.83 4.12 -6.62
N MET A 72 -11.24 4.32 -7.80
CA MET A 72 -9.91 4.87 -7.92
C MET A 72 -9.89 6.33 -7.48
N PRO A 73 -8.82 6.78 -6.79
CA PRO A 73 -8.58 8.20 -6.60
C PRO A 73 -8.53 8.89 -7.96
N ASN A 74 -9.01 10.13 -8.02
CA ASN A 74 -8.92 10.91 -9.25
C ASN A 74 -7.47 11.09 -9.71
N GLU A 75 -7.31 11.38 -11.00
CA GLU A 75 -6.00 11.46 -11.65
C GLU A 75 -5.06 12.48 -10.99
N SER A 76 -5.60 13.63 -10.54
CA SER A 76 -4.82 14.64 -9.83
C SER A 76 -4.23 14.11 -8.52
N ALA A 77 -5.02 13.36 -7.74
CA ALA A 77 -4.56 12.74 -6.51
C ALA A 77 -3.48 11.68 -6.78
N MET A 78 -3.65 10.88 -7.84
CA MET A 78 -2.67 9.89 -8.26
C MET A 78 -1.36 10.53 -8.74
N ASN A 79 -1.44 11.56 -9.59
CA ASN A 79 -0.29 12.34 -10.05
C ASN A 79 0.48 12.97 -8.88
N LYS A 80 -0.24 13.54 -7.89
CA LYS A 80 0.37 14.12 -6.69
C LYS A 80 1.10 13.06 -5.86
N MET A 81 0.54 11.86 -5.75
CA MET A 81 1.18 10.74 -5.06
C MET A 81 2.46 10.30 -5.77
N ILE A 82 2.40 10.09 -7.08
CA ILE A 82 3.57 9.68 -7.88
C ILE A 82 4.71 10.68 -7.72
N ARG A 83 4.44 11.98 -7.90
CA ARG A 83 5.46 13.04 -7.76
C ARG A 83 6.10 13.07 -6.37
N ARG A 84 5.31 12.86 -5.32
CA ARG A 84 5.83 12.80 -3.94
C ARG A 84 6.76 11.62 -3.72
N ASN A 85 6.52 10.51 -4.40
CA ASN A 85 7.29 9.27 -4.21
C ASN A 85 8.49 9.18 -5.16
N ALA A 86 8.43 9.82 -6.33
CA ALA A 86 9.56 9.99 -7.25
C ALA A 86 10.61 11.00 -6.74
N THR A 87 10.23 11.89 -5.82
CA THR A 87 11.21 12.75 -5.14
C THR A 87 11.79 12.00 -3.95
N PRO A 88 13.12 11.96 -3.79
CA PRO A 88 13.73 11.32 -2.63
C PRO A 88 13.20 12.02 -1.37
N ARG A 89 12.50 11.27 -0.52
CA ARG A 89 12.05 11.77 0.77
C ARG A 89 13.29 12.20 1.54
N LYS A 90 13.38 13.47 1.97
CA LYS A 90 14.32 13.84 3.03
C LYS A 90 14.04 12.89 4.20
N SER A 91 14.96 12.00 4.48
CA SER A 91 14.82 11.00 5.53
C SER A 91 14.76 11.71 6.86
N HIS A 92 13.56 11.98 7.36
CA HIS A 92 13.38 12.26 8.78
C HIS A 92 13.51 10.90 9.49
N ARG A 93 14.76 10.49 9.67
CA ARG A 93 15.21 9.30 10.38
C ARG A 93 14.61 9.37 11.79
N ARG A 94 13.49 8.68 12.03
CA ARG A 94 13.06 8.38 13.40
C ARG A 94 13.97 7.28 13.89
N ASN A 95 15.08 7.67 14.51
CA ASN A 95 15.89 6.77 15.32
C ASN A 95 14.98 6.17 16.39
N ARG A 96 14.58 4.91 16.21
CA ARG A 96 14.12 4.08 17.31
C ARG A 96 15.37 3.36 17.78
N SER A 97 16.04 3.95 18.75
CA SER A 97 17.15 3.31 19.45
C SER A 97 16.68 1.93 19.89
N ALA A 98 17.42 0.91 19.47
CA ALA A 98 17.37 -0.38 20.13
C ALA A 98 17.84 -0.12 21.56
N GLU A 99 16.93 -0.24 22.52
CA GLU A 99 17.36 -0.54 23.88
C GLU A 99 17.75 -2.01 23.87
N ASP A 100 19.05 -2.24 23.70
CA ASP A 100 19.75 -3.29 24.45
C ASP A 100 19.24 -3.25 25.89
N HIS A 101 19.10 -4.40 26.54
CA HIS A 101 19.46 -4.65 27.95
C HIS A 101 19.17 -6.15 28.26
N PRO A 102 19.84 -6.71 29.29
CA PRO A 102 20.69 -7.90 29.20
C PRO A 102 20.00 -9.27 29.33
#